data_AF-A0A1F8GNM1-F1
#
_entry.id   AF-A0A1F8GNM1-F1
#
_cell.length_a   1.000
_cell.length_b   1.000
_cell.length_c   1.000
_cell.angle_alpha   90.00
_cell.angle_beta   90.00
_cell.angle_gamma   90.00
#
_symmetry.space_group_name_H-M   'P 1'
#
loop_
_entity.id
_entity.type
_entity.pdbx_description
1 polymer ?
#
loop_
_entity_poly.entity_id
_entity_poly.type
_entity_poly.pdbx_seq_one_letter_code
_entity_poly.pdbx_strand_id
1 'polypeptide(L)'
;MSSHPGLGVMIKTLFGGDSDAGEAVKQSLGKTITALELTEDDNLVLTFEDKTKLKLWDGGQSCCESRYMRTDDNLSDYIGGQLLDMELRDAPSQADGDDDAHDVQFLVVKTSNGQFVMSNHNEHNGYYGGFYIEAAVLPQ
;
A
#
# COMPACT_ATOMS: atom_id res chain seq x y z
N MET A 1 -9.88 -29.68 12.51
CA MET A 1 -8.49 -29.37 12.10
C MET A 1 -8.52 -28.03 11.38
N SER A 2 -7.63 -27.13 11.81
CA SER A 2 -7.70 -25.68 11.69
C SER A 2 -8.07 -25.13 10.32
N SER A 3 -9.23 -24.47 10.24
CA SER A 3 -9.46 -23.39 9.29
C SER A 3 -8.62 -22.20 9.75
N HIS A 4 -7.40 -22.08 9.24
CA HIS A 4 -6.75 -20.78 9.22
C HIS A 4 -7.65 -19.88 8.38
N PRO A 5 -8.13 -18.73 8.87
CA PRO A 5 -8.58 -17.66 7.98
C PRO A 5 -7.32 -17.16 7.27
N GLY A 6 -6.84 -17.97 6.32
CA GLY A 6 -5.55 -17.80 5.67
C GLY A 6 -5.68 -16.71 4.63
N LEU A 7 -4.82 -15.69 4.74
CA LEU A 7 -4.28 -14.80 3.70
C LEU A 7 -5.22 -14.16 2.65
N GLY A 8 -6.25 -14.84 2.14
CA GLY A 8 -7.19 -14.36 1.15
C GLY A 8 -8.33 -13.47 1.67
N VAL A 9 -8.48 -13.30 2.99
CA VAL A 9 -9.56 -12.45 3.55
C VAL A 9 -9.20 -10.97 3.51
N MET A 10 -7.93 -10.61 3.75
CA MET A 10 -7.54 -9.20 3.80
C MET A 10 -7.54 -8.55 2.42
N ILE A 11 -6.99 -9.19 1.38
CA ILE A 11 -6.98 -8.63 0.01
C ILE A 11 -8.39 -8.31 -0.52
N LYS A 12 -9.38 -9.17 -0.22
CA LYS A 12 -10.77 -8.98 -0.67
C LYS A 12 -11.39 -7.71 -0.08
N THR A 13 -10.96 -7.30 1.11
CA THR A 13 -11.39 -6.09 1.81
C THR A 13 -10.60 -4.85 1.37
N LEU A 14 -9.36 -5.01 0.89
CA LEU A 14 -8.45 -3.90 0.57
C LEU A 14 -8.65 -3.33 -0.83
N PHE A 15 -8.87 -4.20 -1.82
CA PHE A 15 -8.97 -3.78 -3.22
C PHE A 15 -10.33 -4.13 -3.84
N GLY A 16 -11.33 -4.51 -3.05
CA GLY A 16 -12.70 -4.71 -3.54
C GLY A 16 -12.92 -5.98 -4.39
N GLY A 17 -12.48 -7.15 -3.93
CA GLY A 17 -12.74 -8.42 -4.64
C GLY A 17 -11.74 -8.77 -5.75
N ASP A 18 -12.22 -9.39 -6.84
CA ASP A 18 -11.46 -9.74 -8.05
C ASP A 18 -11.04 -8.48 -8.85
N SER A 19 -10.49 -7.49 -8.17
CA SER A 19 -9.88 -6.33 -8.82
C SER A 19 -8.46 -6.67 -9.27
N ASP A 20 -8.01 -5.97 -10.31
CA ASP A 20 -6.66 -6.13 -10.85
C ASP A 20 -5.59 -5.89 -9.76
N ALA A 21 -5.83 -4.94 -8.86
CA ALA A 21 -4.97 -4.65 -7.72
C ALA A 21 -4.94 -5.81 -6.70
N GLY A 22 -6.09 -6.39 -6.38
CA GLY A 22 -6.16 -7.55 -5.49
C GLY A 22 -5.44 -8.76 -6.08
N GLU A 23 -5.61 -9.02 -7.38
CA GLU A 23 -4.89 -10.09 -8.08
C GLU A 23 -3.38 -9.83 -8.13
N ALA A 24 -2.94 -8.60 -8.38
CA ALA A 24 -1.52 -8.24 -8.38
C ALA A 24 -0.84 -8.54 -7.03
N VAL A 25 -1.49 -8.20 -5.92
CA VAL A 25 -0.98 -8.49 -4.58
C VAL A 25 -0.99 -10.00 -4.32
N LYS A 26 -2.09 -10.72 -4.63
CA LYS A 26 -2.17 -12.18 -4.47
C LYS A 26 -1.04 -12.91 -5.20
N GLN A 27 -0.77 -12.50 -6.44
CA GLN A 27 0.30 -13.09 -7.27
C GLN A 27 1.70 -12.84 -6.71
N SER A 28 1.85 -11.86 -5.83
CA SER A 28 3.15 -11.44 -5.27
C SER A 28 3.41 -12.04 -3.88
N LEU A 29 2.39 -12.61 -3.21
CA LEU A 29 2.54 -13.20 -1.89
C LEU A 29 3.51 -14.40 -1.90
N GLY A 30 4.28 -14.52 -0.82
CA GLY A 30 5.29 -15.57 -0.62
C GLY A 30 6.60 -15.35 -1.39
N LYS A 31 6.69 -14.33 -2.25
CA LYS A 31 7.92 -14.03 -2.99
C LYS A 31 8.94 -13.31 -2.12
N THR A 32 10.21 -13.67 -2.28
CA THR A 32 11.35 -13.02 -1.62
C THR A 32 11.65 -11.67 -2.25
N ILE A 33 11.72 -10.62 -1.43
CA ILE A 33 12.02 -9.25 -1.83
C ILE A 33 13.53 -9.09 -2.03
N THR A 34 13.96 -8.64 -3.20
CA THR A 34 15.37 -8.37 -3.54
C THR A 34 15.70 -6.89 -3.63
N ALA A 35 14.70 -6.04 -3.89
CA ALA A 35 14.81 -4.59 -3.76
C ALA A 35 13.47 -4.00 -3.31
N LEU A 36 13.54 -2.93 -2.51
CA LEU A 36 12.37 -2.22 -1.99
C LEU A 36 12.64 -0.72 -2.03
N GLU A 37 11.80 0.03 -2.73
CA GLU A 37 11.98 1.46 -2.93
C GLU A 37 10.66 2.22 -2.94
N LEU A 38 10.70 3.46 -2.44
CA LEU A 38 9.69 4.48 -2.68
C LEU A 38 10.27 5.44 -3.75
N THR A 39 9.64 5.49 -4.92
CA THR A 39 10.11 6.31 -6.04
C THR A 39 9.81 7.80 -5.83
N GLU A 40 10.47 8.68 -6.60
CA GLU A 40 10.16 10.13 -6.60
C GLU A 40 8.69 10.44 -6.97
N ASP A 41 8.05 9.57 -7.74
CA ASP A 41 6.63 9.69 -8.14
C ASP A 41 5.67 9.00 -7.14
N ASP A 42 6.03 8.90 -5.85
CA ASP A 42 5.19 8.34 -4.77
C ASP A 42 4.68 6.91 -4.99
N ASN A 43 5.48 6.06 -5.66
CA ASN A 43 5.17 4.65 -5.85
C ASN A 43 6.02 3.77 -4.94
N LEU A 44 5.38 2.85 -4.21
CA LEU A 44 6.07 1.76 -3.54
C LEU A 44 6.33 0.63 -4.53
N VAL A 45 7.60 0.23 -4.70
CA VAL A 45 8.01 -0.84 -5.62
C VAL A 45 8.76 -1.92 -4.85
N LEU A 46 8.20 -3.14 -4.87
CA LEU A 46 8.84 -4.36 -4.41
C LEU A 46 9.37 -5.12 -5.63
N THR A 47 10.68 -5.32 -5.73
CA THR A 47 11.27 -6.24 -6.72
C THR A 47 11.51 -7.59 -6.06
N PHE A 48 11.14 -8.67 -6.75
CA PHE A 48 11.26 -10.03 -6.23
C PHE A 48 12.41 -10.82 -6.86
N GLU A 49 12.73 -11.97 -6.26
CA GLU A 49 13.78 -12.88 -6.75
C GLU A 49 13.50 -13.44 -8.15
N ASP A 50 12.22 -13.64 -8.50
CA ASP A 50 11.78 -13.99 -9.86
C ASP A 50 11.83 -12.81 -10.85
N LYS A 51 12.40 -11.67 -10.42
CA LYS A 51 12.54 -10.40 -11.13
C LYS A 51 11.23 -9.70 -11.49
N THR A 52 10.08 -10.25 -11.10
CA THR A 52 8.81 -9.51 -11.19
C THR A 52 8.83 -8.36 -10.19
N LYS A 53 8.03 -7.33 -10.46
CA LYS A 53 7.84 -6.22 -9.52
C LYS A 53 6.38 -6.07 -9.15
N LEU A 54 6.10 -5.76 -7.89
CA LEU A 54 4.81 -5.25 -7.45
C LEU A 54 4.94 -3.74 -7.22
N LYS A 55 4.12 -2.97 -7.93
CA LYS A 55 4.02 -1.52 -7.78
C LYS A 55 2.71 -1.20 -7.06
N LEU A 56 2.74 -0.32 -6.05
CA LEU A 56 1.57 0.25 -5.38
C LEU A 56 1.63 1.78 -5.39
N TRP A 57 0.48 2.43 -5.57
CA TRP A 57 0.35 3.90 -5.61
C TRP A 57 -1.06 4.34 -5.21
N ASP A 58 -1.23 5.60 -4.81
CA ASP A 58 -2.56 6.21 -4.71
C ASP A 58 -2.98 6.74 -6.08
N GLY A 59 -3.92 6.05 -6.73
CA GLY A 59 -4.51 6.40 -8.02
C GLY A 59 -5.67 7.38 -7.92
N GLY A 60 -5.99 7.87 -6.73
CA GLY A 60 -7.02 8.88 -6.54
C GLY A 60 -6.69 10.14 -7.33
N GLN A 61 -7.63 10.62 -8.14
CA GLN A 61 -7.51 11.91 -8.81
C GLN A 61 -8.76 12.74 -8.56
N SER A 62 -8.60 13.87 -7.89
CA SER A 62 -9.54 14.98 -7.95
C SER A 62 -8.79 16.32 -7.93
N CYS A 63 -9.38 17.32 -8.59
CA CYS A 63 -8.83 18.67 -8.67
C CYS A 63 -8.76 19.28 -7.26
N CYS A 64 -7.68 20.02 -6.97
CA CYS A 64 -7.39 20.70 -5.70
C CYS A 64 -6.90 19.79 -4.55
N GLU A 65 -6.35 18.62 -4.85
CA GLU A 65 -5.74 17.72 -3.85
C GLU A 65 -4.22 17.69 -3.99
N SER A 66 -3.50 17.63 -2.85
CA SER A 66 -2.09 17.25 -2.82
C SER A 66 -1.97 15.87 -2.19
N ARG A 67 -1.56 14.89 -3.00
CA ARG A 67 -1.44 13.48 -2.60
C ARG A 67 0.02 13.06 -2.63
N TYR A 68 0.50 12.37 -1.59
CA TYR A 68 1.87 11.87 -1.52
C TYR A 68 1.99 10.68 -0.57
N MET A 69 3.02 9.85 -0.79
CA MET A 69 3.31 8.67 0.01
C MET A 69 4.64 8.83 0.74
N ARG A 70 4.70 8.46 2.02
CA ARG A 70 5.94 8.49 2.81
C ARG A 70 6.04 7.28 3.72
N THR A 71 7.23 7.08 4.30
CA THR A 71 7.47 6.10 5.35
C THR A 71 8.57 6.60 6.27
N ASP A 72 8.44 6.32 7.56
CA ASP A 72 9.49 6.53 8.55
C ASP A 72 10.35 5.26 8.74
N ASP A 73 9.94 4.13 8.14
CA ASP A 73 10.66 2.87 8.20
C ASP A 73 11.86 2.86 7.25
N ASN A 74 12.93 2.17 7.67
CA ASN A 74 14.06 1.90 6.79
C ASN A 74 13.76 0.70 5.88
N LEU A 75 13.39 0.97 4.63
CA LEU A 75 13.00 -0.07 3.66
C LEU A 75 14.06 -1.16 3.44
N SER A 76 15.34 -0.87 3.64
CA SER A 76 16.40 -1.87 3.47
C SER A 76 16.29 -3.05 4.44
N ASP A 77 15.66 -2.85 5.60
CA ASP A 77 15.59 -3.85 6.67
C ASP A 77 14.67 -5.03 6.30
N TYR A 78 13.81 -4.84 5.30
CA TYR A 78 12.82 -5.82 4.85
C TYR A 78 13.28 -6.61 3.62
N ILE A 79 14.42 -6.24 3.02
CA ILE A 79 15.03 -6.97 1.90
C ILE A 79 15.50 -8.36 2.36
N GLY A 80 15.31 -9.37 1.51
CA GLY A 80 15.53 -10.79 1.83
C GLY A 80 14.36 -11.45 2.54
N GLY A 81 13.36 -10.67 3.01
CA GLY A 81 12.11 -11.21 3.54
C GLY A 81 11.12 -11.61 2.44
N GLN A 82 10.21 -12.52 2.77
CA GLN A 82 9.06 -12.84 1.91
C GLN A 82 7.92 -11.86 2.17
N LEU A 83 7.24 -11.41 1.12
CA LEU A 83 5.98 -10.67 1.26
C LEU A 83 4.91 -11.63 1.80
N LEU A 84 4.37 -11.35 2.98
CA LEU A 84 3.38 -12.20 3.63
C LEU A 84 1.96 -11.68 3.44
N ASP A 85 1.74 -10.39 3.63
CA ASP A 85 0.40 -9.80 3.63
C ASP A 85 0.49 -8.27 3.49
N MET A 86 -0.63 -7.63 3.17
CA MET A 86 -0.77 -6.17 3.15
C MET A 86 -2.11 -5.80 3.77
N GLU A 87 -2.19 -4.63 4.40
CA GLU A 87 -3.45 -4.11 4.95
C GLU A 87 -3.49 -2.59 4.94
N LEU A 88 -4.67 -2.03 4.71
CA LEU A 88 -4.98 -0.62 4.80
C LEU A 88 -5.62 -0.36 6.16
N ARG A 89 -5.19 0.71 6.82
CA ARG A 89 -5.73 1.17 8.08
C ARG A 89 -5.97 2.67 7.97
N ASP A 90 -7.14 3.11 8.38
CA ASP A 90 -7.45 4.53 8.43
C ASP A 90 -6.71 5.19 9.60
N ALA A 91 -6.18 6.39 9.38
CA ALA A 91 -5.70 7.21 10.47
C ALA A 91 -6.89 7.76 11.28
N PRO A 92 -6.71 8.07 12.57
CA PRO A 92 -7.70 8.82 13.31
C PRO A 92 -7.97 10.15 12.60
N SER A 93 -9.24 10.46 12.35
CA SER A 93 -9.64 11.74 11.77
C SER A 93 -9.20 12.88 12.69
N GLN A 94 -8.42 13.82 12.15
CA GLN A 94 -8.19 15.11 12.82
C GLN A 94 -9.34 16.03 12.41
N ALA A 95 -10.02 16.62 13.39
CA ALA A 95 -11.05 17.62 13.13
C ALA A 95 -10.35 18.96 12.88
N ASP A 96 -9.93 19.18 11.64
CA ASP A 96 -9.33 20.46 11.26
C ASP A 96 -10.45 21.49 11.06
N GLY A 97 -10.33 22.60 11.78
CA GLY A 97 -11.29 23.69 11.72
C GLY A 97 -11.08 24.53 10.47
N ASP A 98 -12.17 24.68 9.69
CA ASP A 98 -12.37 25.54 8.53
C ASP A 98 -11.49 25.28 7.28
N ASP A 99 -12.20 24.98 6.18
CA ASP A 99 -11.84 24.96 4.75
C ASP A 99 -10.70 24.06 4.23
N ASP A 100 -9.70 23.68 5.03
CA ASP A 100 -8.61 22.75 4.63
C ASP A 100 -8.62 21.47 5.51
N ALA A 101 -8.48 20.31 4.87
CA ALA A 101 -8.52 19.00 5.51
C ALA A 101 -7.31 18.14 5.10
N HIS A 102 -6.80 17.35 6.05
CA HIS A 102 -5.69 16.43 5.83
C HIS A 102 -6.08 15.00 6.21
N ASP A 103 -6.34 14.19 5.20
CA ASP A 103 -6.60 12.76 5.38
C ASP A 103 -5.28 11.98 5.36
N VAL A 104 -5.22 10.91 6.16
CA VAL A 104 -4.10 9.96 6.18
C VAL A 104 -4.62 8.52 6.17
N GLN A 105 -4.04 7.67 5.34
CA GLN A 105 -4.28 6.23 5.33
C GLN A 105 -2.96 5.46 5.34
N PHE A 106 -2.88 4.46 6.20
CA PHE A 106 -1.70 3.63 6.37
C PHE A 106 -1.81 2.34 5.55
N LEU A 107 -0.85 2.11 4.66
CA LEU A 107 -0.60 0.81 4.06
C LEU A 107 0.46 0.09 4.88
N VAL A 108 0.06 -0.95 5.60
CA VAL A 108 0.97 -1.83 6.35
C VAL A 108 1.35 -3.01 5.46
N VAL A 109 2.65 -3.17 5.24
CA VAL A 109 3.21 -4.29 4.47
C VAL A 109 3.90 -5.25 5.42
N LYS A 110 3.41 -6.50 5.47
CA LYS A 110 3.93 -7.54 6.35
C LYS A 110 4.87 -8.45 5.58
N THR A 111 6.07 -8.63 6.10
CA THR A 111 7.10 -9.51 5.56
C THR A 111 7.56 -10.52 6.60
N SER A 112 8.34 -11.52 6.18
CA SER A 112 9.01 -12.42 7.14
C SER A 112 10.09 -11.74 7.99
N ASN A 113 10.55 -10.53 7.62
CA ASN A 113 11.54 -9.75 8.35
C ASN A 113 10.91 -8.69 9.27
N GLY A 114 9.59 -8.69 9.42
CA GLY A 114 8.84 -7.67 10.15
C GLY A 114 7.84 -6.96 9.23
N GLN A 115 7.27 -5.87 9.70
CA GLN A 115 6.32 -5.07 8.93
C GLN A 115 6.77 -3.62 8.88
N PHE A 116 6.51 -2.94 7.76
CA PHE A 116 6.66 -1.49 7.61
C PHE A 116 5.34 -0.84 7.26
N VAL A 117 5.27 0.47 7.43
CA VAL A 117 4.08 1.27 7.17
C VAL A 117 4.42 2.38 6.18
N MET A 118 3.63 2.45 5.11
CA MET A 118 3.56 3.62 4.25
C MET A 118 2.38 4.49 4.72
N SER A 119 2.60 5.79 4.91
CA SER A 119 1.55 6.77 5.10
C SER A 119 1.22 7.44 3.78
N ASN A 120 -0.04 7.30 3.35
CA ASN A 120 -0.60 8.04 2.22
C ASN A 120 -1.29 9.28 2.79
N HIS A 121 -1.00 10.42 2.21
CA HIS A 121 -1.53 11.72 2.60
C HIS A 121 -2.39 12.27 1.48
N ASN A 122 -3.53 12.86 1.83
CA ASN A 122 -4.36 13.63 0.92
C ASN A 122 -4.73 14.96 1.60
N GLU A 123 -4.14 16.05 1.14
CA GLU A 123 -4.46 17.41 1.57
C GLU A 123 -5.48 18.00 0.59
N HIS A 124 -6.65 18.43 1.08
CA HIS A 124 -7.78 18.81 0.24
C HIS A 124 -8.69 19.85 0.92
N ASN A 125 -9.58 20.48 0.16
CA ASN A 125 -10.46 21.56 0.63
C ASN A 125 -11.75 21.09 1.34
N GLY A 126 -11.73 19.90 1.94
CA GLY A 126 -12.90 19.31 2.62
C GLY A 126 -14.04 18.77 1.73
N TYR A 127 -14.07 19.03 0.41
CA TYR A 127 -15.13 18.56 -0.49
C TYR A 127 -14.82 17.24 -1.22
N TYR A 128 -13.55 16.97 -1.49
CA TYR A 128 -13.06 15.77 -2.16
C TYR A 128 -11.94 15.21 -1.29
N GLY A 129 -12.03 13.94 -0.89
CA GLY A 129 -11.07 13.32 0.04
C GLY A 129 -11.00 11.81 -0.17
N GLY A 130 -10.30 11.12 0.72
CA GLY A 130 -10.11 9.67 0.65
C GLY A 130 -9.04 9.20 -0.34
N PHE A 131 -8.85 7.88 -0.37
CA PHE A 131 -7.72 7.21 -1.02
C PHE A 131 -8.19 6.14 -2.01
N TYR A 132 -7.42 5.94 -3.07
CA TYR A 132 -7.61 4.85 -4.00
C TYR A 132 -6.29 4.15 -4.26
N ILE A 133 -5.90 3.28 -3.33
CA ILE A 133 -4.66 2.50 -3.48
C ILE A 133 -4.86 1.47 -4.58
N GLU A 134 -3.99 1.53 -5.57
CA GLU A 134 -3.91 0.60 -6.69
C GLU A 134 -2.65 -0.27 -6.57
N ALA A 135 -2.65 -1.39 -7.29
CA ALA A 135 -1.50 -2.27 -7.39
C ALA A 135 -1.40 -2.90 -8.78
N ALA A 136 -0.18 -3.11 -9.27
CA ALA A 136 0.08 -3.78 -10.53
C ALA A 136 1.35 -4.63 -10.46
N VAL A 137 1.33 -5.80 -11.11
CA VAL A 137 2.53 -6.59 -11.36
C VAL A 137 3.17 -6.09 -12.66
N LEU A 138 4.42 -5.66 -12.57
CA LEU A 138 5.22 -5.33 -13.74
C LEU A 138 6.04 -6.57 -14.13
N PRO A 139 5.89 -7.07 -15.37
CA PRO A 139 6.71 -8.17 -15.87
C PRO A 139 8.17 -7.73 -16.04
N GLN A 140 9.05 -8.72 -16.24
CA GLN A 140 10.45 -8.51 -16.59
C GLN A 140 10.62 -7.73 -17.90
#